data_AF-A0A7S3WAP1-F1
#
_entry.id   AF-A0A7S3WAP1-F1
#
_cell.length_a   1.000
_cell.length_b   1.000
_cell.length_c   1.000
_cell.angle_alpha   90.00
_cell.angle_beta   90.00
_cell.angle_gamma   90.00
#
_symmetry.space_group_name_H-M   'P 1'
#
loop_
_entity.id
_entity.type
_entity.pdbx_description
1 polymer ?
#
loop_
_entity_poly.entity_id
_entity_poly.type
_entity_poly.pdbx_seq_one_letter_code
_entity_poly.pdbx_strand_id
1 'polypeptide(L)'
;PFLTLWRRHRRPGAMPPVLEASAAAAADPADLHVVFSAECIPAFDWQSAGLFYSFRRVRQPGRITRLLACSEAQLSTYPKVNLEMGPTFVHKNMRFDASNDAEKDDPHNDGKGTGYASYNKPYSVMAWLEQTDVEEDYVLFMDSDMILRQPIDPVAMGVTRGNVVSAEYTYLYGTKSGFAHRFIDPKLDRRMAQVGGFHIFHREDLRQIAPKWLTFTQRVRQFANDHPEEYFNESAHHPDPPKNKLEGETWRKQARWHGEMYGYVFAAAEVGVTHRIRRDIMLYPGYEPHLGRPPSIMHYGADYTLGRAYFNKMNYQQLRLEECSHALAKPSGSLFLLDDPEVDLEAMSKRDALCQEHLSTLNAAFCDFYQRACAGKLLPERCRTFAAQIDEVQPRISACVDEHENCAGWGLAECGKNPMYMHSKCPVTCQSCGKSGSELVPSEVHYGDWKYDERLQAERLQQVAEVVASASEEELVEIEGKVAARRTELRQIKHEL
;
A
#
# COMPACT_ATOMS: atom_id res chain seq x y z
N PRO A 1 59.70 -35.92 -6.24
CA PRO A 1 59.23 -37.29 -5.95
C PRO A 1 58.18 -37.28 -4.83
N PHE A 2 56.90 -37.39 -5.23
CA PHE A 2 55.77 -38.04 -4.53
C PHE A 2 55.55 -37.77 -3.02
N LEU A 3 54.42 -37.18 -2.61
CA LEU A 3 53.16 -37.90 -2.27
C LEU A 3 53.47 -39.07 -1.32
N THR A 4 52.95 -39.24 -0.11
CA THR A 4 51.58 -39.14 0.46
C THR A 4 51.71 -39.83 1.84
N LEU A 5 50.98 -39.54 2.92
CA LEU A 5 49.59 -39.95 3.12
C LEU A 5 49.14 -39.43 4.49
N TRP A 6 48.07 -38.66 4.47
CA TRP A 6 47.16 -38.48 5.59
C TRP A 6 46.37 -39.78 5.83
N ARG A 7 46.42 -40.32 7.05
CA ARG A 7 45.34 -41.14 7.64
C ARG A 7 45.37 -40.96 9.16
N ARG A 8 44.57 -40.02 9.68
CA ARG A 8 44.16 -40.00 11.09
C ARG A 8 42.78 -40.65 11.20
N HIS A 9 42.68 -41.67 12.03
CA HIS A 9 41.42 -42.26 12.45
C HIS A 9 40.59 -41.28 13.28
N ARG A 10 39.29 -41.26 12.97
CA ARG A 10 38.21 -40.55 13.65
C ARG A 10 38.00 -41.09 15.06
N ARG A 11 37.76 -40.20 16.03
CA ARG A 11 36.89 -40.44 17.19
C ARG A 11 35.63 -39.56 17.03
N PRO A 12 34.42 -40.00 17.43
CA PRO A 12 33.19 -39.29 17.13
C PRO A 12 32.87 -38.19 18.15
N GLY A 13 32.59 -37.00 17.62
CA GLY A 13 31.48 -36.11 17.99
C GLY A 13 31.40 -35.59 19.43
N ALA A 14 32.12 -34.52 19.74
CA ALA A 14 31.59 -33.51 20.65
C ALA A 14 30.79 -32.50 19.81
N MET A 15 29.49 -32.36 20.10
CA MET A 15 28.66 -31.32 19.49
C MET A 15 29.23 -29.93 19.84
N PRO A 16 29.28 -28.98 18.90
CA PRO A 16 29.55 -27.58 19.25
C PRO A 16 28.42 -27.07 20.17
N PRO A 17 28.71 -26.11 21.07
CA PRO A 17 27.67 -25.55 21.91
C PRO A 17 26.59 -24.95 21.02
N VAL A 18 25.36 -25.33 21.28
CA VAL A 18 24.16 -24.70 20.73
C VAL A 18 24.28 -23.23 21.10
N LEU A 19 24.49 -22.37 20.09
CA LEU A 19 24.20 -20.95 20.21
C LEU A 19 22.72 -20.88 20.54
N GLU A 20 22.41 -20.66 21.82
CA GLU A 20 21.08 -20.26 22.26
C GLU A 20 20.68 -19.06 21.39
N ALA A 21 19.66 -19.28 20.57
CA ALA A 21 18.99 -18.19 19.88
C ALA A 21 18.54 -17.23 20.98
N SER A 22 19.20 -16.07 21.05
CA SER A 22 18.74 -14.93 21.82
C SER A 22 17.25 -14.79 21.56
N ALA A 23 16.43 -15.02 22.58
CA ALA A 23 15.02 -14.68 22.53
C ALA A 23 14.94 -13.22 22.06
N ALA A 24 14.37 -12.99 20.88
CA ALA A 24 14.12 -11.64 20.42
C ALA A 24 13.26 -10.96 21.50
N ALA A 25 13.84 -10.00 22.21
CA ALA A 25 13.07 -9.12 23.07
C ALA A 25 11.99 -8.52 22.17
N ALA A 26 10.73 -8.68 22.55
CA ALA A 26 9.64 -8.00 21.85
C ALA A 26 10.00 -6.51 21.86
N ALA A 27 10.19 -5.91 20.67
CA ALA A 27 10.51 -4.49 20.60
C ALA A 27 9.36 -3.70 21.21
N ASP A 28 9.70 -2.60 21.88
CA ASP A 28 8.70 -1.67 22.39
C ASP A 28 7.96 -1.07 21.19
N PRO A 29 6.61 -1.15 21.09
CA PRO A 29 5.86 -0.47 20.03
C PRO A 29 6.17 1.03 19.94
N ALA A 30 6.73 1.64 20.99
CA ALA A 30 7.24 3.01 20.99
C ALA A 30 8.49 3.23 20.10
N ASP A 31 9.12 2.17 19.59
CA ASP A 31 10.32 2.19 18.75
C ASP A 31 10.01 2.37 17.25
N LEU A 32 8.92 3.09 16.94
CA LEU A 32 8.46 3.36 15.57
C LEU A 32 8.46 4.87 15.29
N HIS A 33 9.17 5.28 14.23
CA HIS A 33 9.05 6.64 13.67
C HIS A 33 8.16 6.62 12.41
N VAL A 34 6.98 7.24 12.50
CA VAL A 34 6.11 7.47 11.34
C VAL A 34 6.60 8.69 10.56
N VAL A 35 6.86 8.52 9.27
CA VAL A 35 7.20 9.61 8.36
C VAL A 35 6.28 9.61 7.16
N PHE A 36 6.02 10.79 6.60
CA PHE A 36 5.24 10.92 5.37
C PHE A 36 5.73 12.09 4.53
N SER A 37 5.80 11.89 3.22
CA SER A 37 6.18 12.94 2.28
C SER A 37 5.03 13.90 2.02
N ALA A 38 5.34 15.18 2.01
CA ALA A 38 4.44 16.25 1.63
C ALA A 38 5.15 17.28 0.73
N GLU A 39 4.39 18.07 -0.01
CA GLU A 39 4.89 19.22 -0.77
C GLU A 39 4.27 20.51 -0.24
N CYS A 40 4.99 21.63 -0.31
CA CYS A 40 4.51 22.98 0.04
C CYS A 40 3.40 23.48 -0.93
N ILE A 41 2.28 22.77 -1.00
CA ILE A 41 1.08 23.11 -1.79
C ILE A 41 -0.19 22.78 -0.99
N PRO A 42 -1.32 23.46 -1.26
CA PRO A 42 -2.54 23.34 -0.44
C PRO A 42 -3.06 21.91 -0.27
N ALA A 43 -2.96 21.09 -1.33
CA ALA A 43 -3.42 19.71 -1.30
C ALA A 43 -2.80 18.87 -0.16
N PHE A 44 -1.52 19.10 0.15
CA PHE A 44 -0.84 18.35 1.20
C PHE A 44 -1.12 18.89 2.60
N ASP A 45 -1.61 20.13 2.75
CA ASP A 45 -1.89 20.74 4.05
C ASP A 45 -3.07 20.07 4.74
N TRP A 46 -4.20 19.93 4.03
CA TRP A 46 -5.37 19.26 4.60
C TRP A 46 -5.16 17.75 4.79
N GLN A 47 -4.33 17.13 3.94
CA GLN A 47 -3.92 15.74 4.09
C GLN A 47 -3.04 15.55 5.34
N SER A 48 -2.06 16.44 5.53
CA SER A 48 -1.21 16.47 6.74
C SER A 48 -2.06 16.62 8.01
N ALA A 49 -3.10 17.46 7.97
CA ALA A 49 -4.02 17.62 9.10
C ALA A 49 -4.69 16.29 9.46
N GLY A 50 -5.19 15.56 8.47
CA GLY A 50 -5.78 14.23 8.63
C GLY A 50 -4.83 13.22 9.27
N LEU A 51 -3.61 13.10 8.73
CA LEU A 51 -2.63 12.13 9.23
C LEU A 51 -2.13 12.47 10.64
N PHE A 52 -1.79 13.74 10.91
CA PHE A 52 -1.40 14.18 12.25
C PHE A 52 -2.53 13.99 13.28
N TYR A 53 -3.78 14.29 12.91
CA TYR A 53 -4.93 14.09 13.78
C TYR A 53 -5.13 12.60 14.08
N SER A 54 -5.14 11.75 13.06
CA SER A 54 -5.35 10.31 13.22
C SER A 54 -4.25 9.66 14.08
N PHE A 55 -2.98 10.04 13.88
CA PHE A 55 -1.85 9.62 14.73
C PHE A 55 -2.10 9.90 16.22
N ARG A 56 -2.53 11.13 16.55
CA ARG A 56 -2.86 11.51 17.94
C ARG A 56 -4.07 10.75 18.45
N ARG A 57 -5.10 10.61 17.62
CA ARG A 57 -6.38 9.98 17.99
C ARG A 57 -6.19 8.52 18.38
N VAL A 58 -5.46 7.76 17.55
CA VAL A 58 -5.21 6.33 17.80
C VAL A 58 -4.17 6.11 18.91
N ARG A 59 -3.54 7.18 19.40
CA ARG A 59 -2.44 7.15 20.37
C ARG A 59 -1.28 6.28 19.88
N GLN A 60 -0.92 6.44 18.60
CA GLN A 60 0.21 5.73 18.01
C GLN A 60 1.46 5.99 18.87
N PRO A 61 2.10 4.95 19.43
CA PRO A 61 3.38 5.11 20.11
C PRO A 61 4.48 5.55 19.14
N GLY A 62 5.52 6.18 19.69
CA GLY A 62 6.66 6.68 18.93
C GLY A 62 6.45 8.09 18.39
N ARG A 63 7.15 8.42 17.29
CA ARG A 63 7.21 9.78 16.73
C ARG A 63 6.53 9.86 15.38
N ILE A 64 6.12 11.07 15.00
CA ILE A 64 5.68 11.39 13.63
C ILE A 64 6.43 12.61 13.11
N THR A 65 6.94 12.54 11.87
CA THR A 65 7.56 13.68 11.18
C THR A 65 7.03 13.78 9.75
N ARG A 66 6.54 14.97 9.39
CA ARG A 66 6.25 15.32 7.99
C ARG A 66 7.54 15.69 7.27
N LEU A 67 7.81 15.09 6.13
CA LEU A 67 8.95 15.43 5.28
C LEU A 67 8.44 16.36 4.16
N LEU A 68 8.64 17.67 4.34
CA LEU A 68 8.01 18.72 3.55
C LEU A 68 8.95 19.26 2.47
N ALA A 69 8.63 18.99 1.22
CA ALA A 69 9.34 19.46 0.03
C ALA A 69 8.92 20.90 -0.31
N CYS A 70 9.85 21.85 -0.23
CA CYS A 70 9.60 23.26 -0.55
C CYS A 70 10.74 23.85 -1.37
N SER A 71 10.41 24.64 -2.39
CA SER A 71 11.37 25.59 -2.96
C SER A 71 11.56 26.77 -2.01
N GLU A 72 12.66 27.52 -2.17
CA GLU A 72 12.89 28.74 -1.37
C GLU A 72 11.74 29.75 -1.51
N ALA A 73 11.23 29.91 -2.75
CA ALA A 73 10.09 30.78 -3.03
C ALA A 73 8.81 30.30 -2.33
N GLN A 74 8.50 28.99 -2.40
CA GLN A 74 7.36 28.41 -1.69
C GLN A 74 7.49 28.62 -0.18
N LEU A 75 8.63 28.28 0.40
CA LEU A 75 8.87 28.37 1.85
C LEU A 75 8.75 29.81 2.37
N SER A 76 9.21 30.81 1.60
CA SER A 76 9.15 32.22 2.01
C SER A 76 7.73 32.77 2.18
N THR A 77 6.75 32.17 1.50
CA THR A 77 5.33 32.58 1.52
C THR A 77 4.41 31.53 2.15
N TYR A 78 4.97 30.40 2.59
CA TYR A 78 4.20 29.29 3.12
C TYR A 78 3.56 29.68 4.47
N PRO A 79 2.25 29.43 4.67
CA PRO A 79 1.58 29.83 5.90
C PRO A 79 2.23 29.23 7.14
N LYS A 80 2.65 30.10 8.08
CA LYS A 80 3.31 29.69 9.32
C LYS A 80 2.49 28.65 10.10
N VAL A 81 1.17 28.80 10.14
CA VAL A 81 0.27 27.87 10.81
C VAL A 81 0.23 26.47 10.17
N ASN A 82 0.44 26.37 8.86
CA ASN A 82 0.55 25.08 8.17
C ASN A 82 1.91 24.45 8.43
N LEU A 83 2.98 25.25 8.49
CA LEU A 83 4.33 24.77 8.84
C LEU A 83 4.38 24.22 10.28
N GLU A 84 3.74 24.90 11.23
CA GLU A 84 3.71 24.55 12.66
C GLU A 84 2.65 23.51 13.04
N MET A 85 1.93 22.94 12.06
CA MET A 85 0.84 21.99 12.29
C MET A 85 1.27 20.73 13.06
N GLY A 86 2.52 20.31 12.90
CA GLY A 86 3.15 19.17 13.55
C GLY A 86 4.66 19.10 13.25
N PRO A 87 5.40 18.14 13.83
CA PRO A 87 6.84 18.01 13.60
C PRO A 87 7.13 17.86 12.10
N THR A 88 7.97 18.75 11.58
CA THR A 88 8.21 18.88 10.14
C THR A 88 9.72 19.01 9.87
N PHE A 89 10.22 18.19 8.95
CA PHE A 89 11.55 18.33 8.35
C PHE A 89 11.38 18.94 6.95
N VAL A 90 11.93 20.13 6.74
CA VAL A 90 11.83 20.83 5.44
C VAL A 90 13.06 20.48 4.60
N HIS A 91 12.84 20.12 3.34
CA HIS A 91 13.90 19.85 2.38
C HIS A 91 13.61 20.50 1.03
N LYS A 92 14.62 20.56 0.15
CA LYS A 92 14.45 21.13 -1.19
C LYS A 92 13.39 20.36 -1.99
N ASN A 93 12.60 21.07 -2.76
CA ASN A 93 11.63 20.49 -3.67
C ASN A 93 12.32 20.00 -4.95
N MET A 94 12.38 18.69 -5.12
CA MET A 94 12.99 17.99 -6.26
C MET A 94 12.09 17.96 -7.49
N ARG A 95 10.85 18.45 -7.38
CA ARG A 95 9.91 18.47 -8.49
C ARG A 95 10.42 19.27 -9.68
N PHE A 96 11.17 20.35 -9.45
CA PHE A 96 11.61 21.30 -10.48
C PHE A 96 13.13 21.53 -10.45
N ASP A 97 13.89 20.56 -9.92
CA ASP A 97 15.32 20.74 -9.71
C ASP A 97 16.08 20.57 -11.03
N ALA A 98 16.61 21.67 -11.55
CA ALA A 98 17.38 21.72 -12.80
C ALA A 98 18.70 20.93 -12.78
N SER A 99 19.15 20.45 -11.61
CA SER A 99 20.28 19.51 -11.48
C SER A 99 19.89 18.05 -11.76
N ASN A 100 18.61 17.79 -11.94
CA ASN A 100 18.10 16.48 -12.32
C ASN A 100 18.22 16.32 -13.83
N ASP A 101 19.25 15.64 -14.31
CA ASP A 101 19.51 15.48 -15.74
C ASP A 101 18.33 14.84 -16.51
N ALA A 102 17.43 14.15 -15.81
CA ALA A 102 16.19 13.61 -16.38
C ALA A 102 15.14 14.66 -16.80
N GLU A 103 15.32 15.94 -16.44
CA GLU A 103 14.39 17.03 -16.78
C GLU A 103 14.73 17.76 -18.09
N LYS A 104 15.98 17.68 -18.59
CA LYS A 104 16.38 18.39 -19.82
C LYS A 104 15.64 17.89 -21.06
N ASP A 105 15.27 16.62 -21.07
CA ASP A 105 14.68 15.93 -22.23
C ASP A 105 13.30 15.29 -21.93
N ASP A 106 12.59 15.69 -20.86
CA ASP A 106 11.25 15.16 -20.56
C ASP A 106 10.18 15.76 -21.49
N PRO A 107 9.52 14.99 -22.38
CA PRO A 107 8.49 15.52 -23.28
C PRO A 107 7.18 15.96 -22.59
N HIS A 108 7.04 15.74 -21.28
CA HIS A 108 5.99 16.37 -20.46
C HIS A 108 6.44 17.65 -19.77
N ASN A 109 7.75 17.94 -19.80
CA ASN A 109 8.27 19.28 -19.64
C ASN A 109 8.07 20.01 -20.97
N ASP A 110 6.84 20.42 -21.24
CA ASP A 110 6.37 21.09 -22.46
C ASP A 110 6.95 22.51 -22.65
N GLY A 111 8.11 22.80 -22.04
CA GLY A 111 8.65 24.15 -21.90
C GLY A 111 7.82 25.03 -20.95
N LYS A 112 6.84 24.47 -20.21
CA LYS A 112 5.96 25.21 -19.27
C LYS A 112 6.09 24.77 -17.81
N GLY A 113 7.08 23.94 -17.44
CA GLY A 113 7.49 23.72 -16.04
C GLY A 113 6.61 22.78 -15.21
N THR A 114 6.35 21.55 -15.65
CA THR A 114 5.46 20.62 -14.92
C THR A 114 6.16 19.75 -13.87
N GLY A 115 7.47 19.53 -13.98
CA GLY A 115 8.30 18.84 -12.99
C GLY A 115 7.89 17.38 -12.71
N TYR A 116 8.66 16.65 -11.90
CA TYR A 116 8.30 15.29 -11.45
C TYR A 116 8.22 15.19 -9.93
N ALA A 117 7.00 15.35 -9.40
CA ALA A 117 6.74 15.38 -7.96
C ALA A 117 7.16 14.09 -7.24
N SER A 118 7.15 12.94 -7.92
CA SER A 118 7.54 11.65 -7.32
C SER A 118 9.01 11.60 -6.91
N TYR A 119 9.89 12.51 -7.37
CA TYR A 119 11.25 12.59 -6.82
C TYR A 119 11.30 13.05 -5.37
N ASN A 120 10.28 13.77 -4.90
CA ASN A 120 10.25 14.26 -3.52
C ASN A 120 10.21 13.10 -2.52
N LYS A 121 9.47 12.02 -2.80
CA LYS A 121 9.37 10.87 -1.87
C LYS A 121 10.73 10.22 -1.56
N PRO A 122 11.51 9.70 -2.53
CA PRO A 122 12.83 9.12 -2.25
C PRO A 122 13.84 10.14 -1.72
N TYR A 123 13.83 11.38 -2.25
CA TYR A 123 14.75 12.41 -1.78
C TYR A 123 14.46 12.83 -0.33
N SER A 124 13.19 12.91 0.06
CA SER A 124 12.78 13.31 1.41
C SER A 124 13.35 12.39 2.48
N VAL A 125 13.30 11.07 2.25
CA VAL A 125 13.85 10.06 3.17
C VAL A 125 15.36 10.18 3.25
N MET A 126 16.03 10.29 2.10
CA MET A 126 17.48 10.39 2.02
C MET A 126 17.98 11.63 2.78
N ALA A 127 17.43 12.80 2.48
CA ALA A 127 17.80 14.06 3.13
C ALA A 127 17.50 14.04 4.64
N TRP A 128 16.37 13.45 5.04
CA TRP A 128 15.99 13.34 6.45
C TRP A 128 16.96 12.45 7.24
N LEU A 129 17.32 11.28 6.71
CA LEU A 129 18.27 10.36 7.35
C LEU A 129 19.71 10.89 7.41
N GLU A 130 20.10 11.74 6.46
CA GLU A 130 21.42 12.39 6.46
C GLU A 130 21.53 13.50 7.51
N GLN A 131 20.42 14.13 7.87
CA GLN A 131 20.38 15.34 8.70
C GLN A 131 19.74 15.13 10.08
N THR A 132 19.16 13.96 10.32
CA THR A 132 18.47 13.61 11.57
C THR A 132 19.06 12.34 12.15
N ASP A 133 19.38 12.36 13.43
CA ASP A 133 19.67 11.13 14.17
C ASP A 133 18.35 10.46 14.55
N VAL A 134 17.99 9.41 13.81
CA VAL A 134 16.78 8.62 14.03
C VAL A 134 17.12 7.54 15.04
N GLU A 135 16.57 7.63 16.25
CA GLU A 135 16.85 6.72 17.36
C GLU A 135 16.03 5.44 17.26
N GLU A 136 14.85 5.50 16.65
CA GLU A 136 13.93 4.38 16.48
C GLU A 136 14.47 3.31 15.53
N ASP A 137 14.34 2.02 15.88
CA ASP A 137 14.77 0.92 15.00
C ASP A 137 13.83 0.71 13.82
N TYR A 138 12.57 1.14 13.92
CA TYR A 138 11.59 1.00 12.85
C TYR A 138 11.12 2.33 12.30
N VAL A 139 10.92 2.40 10.99
CA VAL A 139 10.38 3.57 10.29
C VAL A 139 9.18 3.16 9.44
N LEU A 140 8.01 3.72 9.72
CA LEU A 140 6.82 3.59 8.87
C LEU A 140 6.76 4.78 7.92
N PHE A 141 6.98 4.54 6.62
CA PHE A 141 6.78 5.52 5.58
C PHE A 141 5.35 5.43 5.02
N MET A 142 4.60 6.52 5.09
CA MET A 142 3.22 6.63 4.58
C MET A 142 3.11 7.71 3.50
N ASP A 143 2.10 7.60 2.65
CA ASP A 143 1.68 8.74 1.83
C ASP A 143 0.85 9.72 2.68
N SER A 144 0.84 10.99 2.30
CA SER A 144 0.07 12.02 3.01
C SER A 144 -1.44 11.79 2.94
N ASP A 145 -1.92 11.11 1.90
CA ASP A 145 -3.32 10.77 1.71
C ASP A 145 -3.73 9.47 2.43
N MET A 146 -3.11 9.23 3.59
CA MET A 146 -3.42 8.12 4.48
C MET A 146 -3.82 8.62 5.87
N ILE A 147 -4.63 7.83 6.58
CA ILE A 147 -4.89 8.01 8.01
C ILE A 147 -4.75 6.69 8.77
N LEU A 148 -4.41 6.79 10.05
CA LEU A 148 -4.35 5.67 10.98
C LEU A 148 -5.71 5.42 11.62
N ARG A 149 -6.12 4.15 11.67
CA ARG A 149 -7.31 3.68 12.39
C ARG A 149 -6.95 3.02 13.72
N GLN A 150 -5.79 2.40 13.78
CA GLN A 150 -5.29 1.68 14.95
C GLN A 150 -3.77 1.88 15.06
N PRO A 151 -3.19 1.72 16.27
CA PRO A 151 -1.74 1.67 16.42
C PRO A 151 -1.10 0.58 15.56
N ILE A 152 0.04 0.92 14.99
CA ILE A 152 0.92 0.05 14.23
C ILE A 152 1.99 -0.49 15.18
N ASP A 153 2.12 -1.81 15.20
CA ASP A 153 3.22 -2.53 15.84
C ASP A 153 4.07 -3.19 14.75
N PRO A 154 5.30 -2.71 14.49
CA PRO A 154 6.15 -3.24 13.43
C PRO A 154 6.52 -4.71 13.65
N VAL A 155 6.74 -5.13 14.90
CA VAL A 155 7.15 -6.49 15.23
C VAL A 155 5.98 -7.46 15.06
N ALA A 156 4.80 -7.11 15.56
CA ALA A 156 3.58 -7.91 15.37
C ALA A 156 3.21 -8.03 13.88
N MET A 157 3.54 -7.02 13.07
CA MET A 157 3.36 -7.08 11.61
C MET A 157 4.39 -7.96 10.89
N GLY A 158 5.47 -8.33 11.57
CA GLY A 158 6.51 -9.22 11.06
C GLY A 158 7.67 -8.49 10.37
N VAL A 159 7.90 -7.22 10.70
CA VAL A 159 9.05 -6.46 10.21
C VAL A 159 10.32 -6.98 10.88
N THR A 160 11.32 -7.31 10.08
CA THR A 160 12.67 -7.66 10.56
C THR A 160 13.71 -6.96 9.70
N ARG A 161 14.95 -6.86 10.18
CA ARG A 161 16.06 -6.46 9.31
C ARG A 161 16.14 -7.39 8.09
N GLY A 162 16.29 -6.81 6.91
CA GLY A 162 16.24 -7.49 5.61
C GLY A 162 14.82 -7.82 5.10
N ASN A 163 13.76 -7.52 5.85
CA ASN A 163 12.38 -7.85 5.49
C ASN A 163 11.39 -6.73 5.82
N VAL A 164 11.04 -5.94 4.81
CA VAL A 164 10.13 -4.81 4.91
C VAL A 164 8.68 -5.26 4.81
N VAL A 165 7.80 -4.74 5.66
CA VAL A 165 6.35 -4.96 5.51
C VAL A 165 5.75 -3.88 4.61
N SER A 166 4.92 -4.26 3.63
CA SER A 166 4.31 -3.32 2.69
C SER A 166 2.96 -3.80 2.15
N ALA A 167 2.18 -2.90 1.54
CA ALA A 167 0.96 -3.25 0.83
C ALA A 167 1.25 -3.82 -0.56
N GLU A 168 0.30 -4.58 -1.09
CA GLU A 168 0.41 -5.16 -2.43
C GLU A 168 0.00 -4.16 -3.53
N TYR A 169 0.85 -4.03 -4.54
CA TYR A 169 0.68 -3.16 -5.71
C TYR A 169 0.91 -3.99 -6.99
N THR A 170 -0.08 -4.80 -7.36
CA THR A 170 0.00 -5.79 -8.46
C THR A 170 0.31 -5.21 -9.84
N TYR A 171 0.13 -3.90 -10.03
CA TYR A 171 0.43 -3.20 -11.27
C TYR A 171 1.93 -2.94 -11.51
N LEU A 172 2.81 -3.28 -10.56
CA LEU A 172 4.27 -3.28 -10.77
C LEU A 172 4.73 -4.52 -11.57
N TYR A 173 4.15 -4.72 -12.74
CA TYR A 173 4.37 -5.89 -13.61
C TYR A 173 5.83 -6.02 -14.08
N GLY A 174 6.55 -4.90 -14.15
CA GLY A 174 7.96 -4.83 -14.51
C GLY A 174 8.91 -5.62 -13.59
N THR A 175 8.44 -6.00 -12.40
CA THR A 175 9.17 -6.91 -11.50
C THR A 175 9.17 -8.37 -11.98
N LYS A 176 8.28 -8.72 -12.92
CA LYS A 176 8.11 -10.07 -13.50
C LYS A 176 8.44 -10.13 -15.00
N SER A 177 8.21 -9.05 -15.75
CA SER A 177 8.28 -9.04 -17.22
C SER A 177 9.69 -9.05 -17.83
N GLY A 178 10.74 -8.96 -17.00
CA GLY A 178 12.12 -8.73 -17.44
C GLY A 178 12.51 -7.25 -17.54
N PHE A 179 11.54 -6.31 -17.42
CA PHE A 179 11.81 -4.86 -17.39
C PHE A 179 12.90 -4.48 -16.38
N ALA A 180 12.87 -5.09 -15.19
CA ALA A 180 13.84 -4.86 -14.12
C ALA A 180 15.30 -5.16 -14.54
N HIS A 181 15.54 -6.08 -15.47
CA HIS A 181 16.89 -6.51 -15.89
C HIS A 181 17.67 -5.42 -16.61
N ARG A 182 16.99 -4.34 -17.03
CA ARG A 182 17.62 -3.12 -17.57
C ARG A 182 18.33 -2.30 -16.48
N PHE A 183 17.93 -2.49 -15.22
CA PHE A 183 18.38 -1.66 -14.10
C PHE A 183 19.23 -2.44 -13.09
N ILE A 184 18.90 -3.71 -12.84
CA ILE A 184 19.51 -4.57 -11.82
C ILE A 184 19.87 -5.96 -12.36
N ASP A 185 20.76 -6.69 -11.67
CA ASP A 185 21.17 -8.06 -12.03
C ASP A 185 19.96 -9.03 -11.94
N PRO A 186 19.65 -9.83 -12.98
CA PRO A 186 18.58 -10.83 -12.97
C PRO A 186 18.62 -11.82 -11.79
N LYS A 187 19.78 -12.06 -11.18
CA LYS A 187 19.89 -12.89 -9.96
C LYS A 187 19.11 -12.31 -8.77
N LEU A 188 18.77 -11.02 -8.82
CA LEU A 188 18.03 -10.32 -7.78
C LEU A 188 16.50 -10.42 -7.96
N ASP A 189 15.99 -11.09 -9.00
CA ASP A 189 14.55 -11.28 -9.22
C ASP A 189 13.84 -11.82 -7.98
N ARG A 190 14.51 -12.72 -7.25
CA ARG A 190 13.97 -13.32 -6.02
C ARG A 190 13.79 -12.33 -4.87
N ARG A 191 14.42 -11.16 -4.92
CA ARG A 191 14.31 -10.11 -3.88
C ARG A 191 13.16 -9.15 -4.15
N MET A 192 12.83 -8.91 -5.42
CA MET A 192 11.78 -7.97 -5.83
C MET A 192 10.38 -8.41 -5.39
N ALA A 193 9.49 -7.44 -5.23
CA ALA A 193 8.09 -7.65 -4.88
C ALA A 193 7.21 -6.59 -5.54
N GLN A 194 5.93 -6.90 -5.72
CA GLN A 194 4.93 -5.97 -6.22
C GLN A 194 4.31 -5.19 -5.05
N VAL A 195 5.03 -4.17 -4.59
CA VAL A 195 4.74 -3.47 -3.32
C VAL A 195 4.69 -1.95 -3.47
N GLY A 196 3.92 -1.31 -2.61
CA GLY A 196 3.76 0.15 -2.59
C GLY A 196 2.87 0.64 -1.46
N GLY A 197 2.49 1.92 -1.52
CA GLY A 197 1.62 2.57 -0.54
C GLY A 197 2.37 2.89 0.74
N PHE A 198 2.40 1.94 1.68
CA PHE A 198 3.16 2.06 2.92
C PHE A 198 4.34 1.09 2.95
N HIS A 199 5.37 1.44 3.70
CA HIS A 199 6.51 0.57 3.97
C HIS A 199 6.94 0.70 5.43
N ILE A 200 7.10 -0.42 6.13
CA ILE A 200 7.66 -0.44 7.48
C ILE A 200 9.04 -1.07 7.41
N PHE A 201 10.05 -0.25 7.61
CA PHE A 201 11.46 -0.59 7.50
C PHE A 201 12.06 -0.85 8.87
N HIS A 202 13.09 -1.69 8.90
CA HIS A 202 14.16 -1.51 9.88
C HIS A 202 15.05 -0.33 9.43
N ARG A 203 15.44 0.57 10.35
CA ARG A 203 16.21 1.79 10.06
C ARG A 203 17.47 1.53 9.23
N GLU A 204 18.23 0.49 9.58
CA GLU A 204 19.46 0.10 8.87
C GLU A 204 19.23 -0.36 7.41
N ASP A 205 18.05 -0.89 7.09
CA ASP A 205 17.70 -1.21 5.72
C ASP A 205 17.36 0.09 4.96
N LEU A 206 16.57 0.97 5.58
CA LEU A 206 16.19 2.24 4.99
C LEU A 206 17.40 3.14 4.69
N ARG A 207 18.41 3.17 5.57
CA ARG A 207 19.68 3.88 5.34
C ARG A 207 20.41 3.45 4.08
N GLN A 208 20.34 2.17 3.73
CA GLN A 208 20.96 1.64 2.50
C GLN A 208 20.07 1.85 1.27
N ILE A 209 18.74 1.74 1.45
CA ILE A 209 17.75 1.91 0.38
C ILE A 209 17.67 3.36 -0.08
N ALA A 210 17.59 4.31 0.84
CA ALA A 210 17.26 5.72 0.55
C ALA A 210 18.12 6.37 -0.56
N PRO A 211 19.47 6.31 -0.55
CA PRO A 211 20.27 6.90 -1.62
C PRO A 211 20.04 6.21 -2.98
N LYS A 212 19.90 4.88 -2.97
CA LYS A 212 19.66 4.08 -4.19
C LYS A 212 18.26 4.28 -4.75
N TRP A 213 17.27 4.49 -3.90
CA TRP A 213 15.88 4.71 -4.29
C TRP A 213 15.77 5.93 -5.22
N LEU A 214 16.41 7.04 -4.85
CA LEU A 214 16.44 8.23 -5.70
C LEU A 214 17.15 7.94 -7.03
N THR A 215 18.33 7.32 -7.00
CA THR A 215 19.10 7.00 -8.21
C THR A 215 18.33 6.10 -9.17
N PHE A 216 17.69 5.03 -8.68
CA PHE A 216 16.89 4.17 -9.55
C PHE A 216 15.63 4.86 -10.05
N THR A 217 14.99 5.70 -9.23
CA THR A 217 13.84 6.51 -9.67
C THR A 217 14.20 7.38 -10.86
N GLN A 218 15.37 8.04 -10.82
CA GLN A 218 15.87 8.85 -11.94
C GLN A 218 16.16 8.00 -13.18
N ARG A 219 16.81 6.85 -13.03
CA ARG A 219 17.10 5.93 -14.15
C ARG A 219 15.82 5.40 -14.81
N VAL A 220 14.83 5.01 -14.02
CA VAL A 220 13.55 4.51 -14.52
C VAL A 220 12.77 5.64 -15.20
N ARG A 221 12.75 6.83 -14.61
CA ARG A 221 12.10 8.00 -15.22
C ARG A 221 12.75 8.40 -16.54
N GLN A 222 14.08 8.41 -16.61
CA GLN A 222 14.82 8.66 -17.84
C GLN A 222 14.41 7.66 -18.94
N PHE A 223 14.42 6.36 -18.63
CA PHE A 223 14.00 5.34 -19.59
C PHE A 223 12.53 5.52 -20.02
N ALA A 224 11.63 5.85 -19.09
CA ALA A 224 10.22 6.11 -19.41
C ALA A 224 10.03 7.33 -20.32
N ASN A 225 10.95 8.30 -20.28
CA ASN A 225 10.95 9.47 -21.15
C ASN A 225 11.51 9.13 -22.53
N ASP A 226 12.64 8.41 -22.59
CA ASP A 226 13.33 8.04 -23.84
C ASP A 226 12.56 6.98 -24.63
N HIS A 227 11.93 6.03 -23.93
CA HIS A 227 11.28 4.85 -24.50
C HIS A 227 9.85 4.67 -23.96
N PRO A 228 8.92 5.62 -24.18
CA PRO A 228 7.61 5.63 -23.53
C PRO A 228 6.73 4.42 -23.89
N GLU A 229 6.80 3.94 -25.13
CA GLU A 229 6.05 2.76 -25.58
C GLU A 229 6.58 1.46 -24.97
N GLU A 230 7.91 1.26 -24.98
CA GLU A 230 8.54 0.10 -24.34
C GLU A 230 8.29 0.09 -22.84
N TYR A 231 8.45 1.25 -22.18
CA TYR A 231 8.14 1.41 -20.77
C TYR A 231 6.70 1.01 -20.46
N PHE A 232 5.71 1.50 -21.21
CA PHE A 232 4.31 1.15 -20.97
C PHE A 232 4.06 -0.36 -21.14
N ASN A 233 4.57 -0.94 -22.22
CA ASN A 233 4.35 -2.34 -22.55
C ASN A 233 5.03 -3.31 -21.57
N GLU A 234 6.21 -2.95 -21.05
CA GLU A 234 6.99 -3.84 -20.18
C GLU A 234 6.73 -3.60 -18.69
N SER A 235 6.47 -2.35 -18.28
CA SER A 235 6.35 -1.97 -16.86
C SER A 235 4.91 -1.86 -16.36
N ALA A 236 3.94 -1.66 -17.23
CA ALA A 236 2.56 -1.37 -16.83
C ALA A 236 1.52 -2.24 -17.56
N HIS A 237 1.95 -3.39 -18.08
CA HIS A 237 1.04 -4.32 -18.73
C HIS A 237 -0.04 -4.80 -17.75
N HIS A 238 -1.29 -4.54 -18.08
CA HIS A 238 -2.45 -5.04 -17.37
C HIS A 238 -2.99 -6.27 -18.10
N PRO A 239 -3.35 -7.37 -17.40
CA PRO A 239 -3.83 -8.59 -18.04
C PRO A 239 -5.12 -8.38 -18.86
N ASP A 240 -5.96 -7.44 -18.43
CA ASP A 240 -7.07 -6.96 -19.24
C ASP A 240 -6.63 -5.74 -20.06
N PRO A 241 -6.74 -5.73 -21.39
CA PRO A 241 -6.47 -4.54 -22.18
C PRO A 241 -7.51 -3.45 -21.88
N PRO A 242 -7.16 -2.16 -22.02
CA PRO A 242 -8.11 -1.07 -21.80
C PRO A 242 -9.32 -1.23 -22.74
N LYS A 243 -10.53 -1.08 -22.21
CA LYS A 243 -11.79 -1.30 -22.94
C LYS A 243 -12.02 -0.23 -24.00
N ASN A 244 -11.42 0.94 -23.82
CA ASN A 244 -11.51 2.06 -24.75
C ASN A 244 -10.24 2.92 -24.73
N LYS A 245 -10.15 3.83 -25.70
CA LYS A 245 -8.99 4.72 -25.88
C LYS A 245 -8.73 5.61 -24.66
N LEU A 246 -9.77 6.15 -24.03
CA LEU A 246 -9.64 7.04 -22.88
C LEU A 246 -9.07 6.31 -21.65
N GLU A 247 -9.50 5.08 -21.44
CA GLU A 247 -8.97 4.20 -20.40
C GLU A 247 -7.48 3.90 -20.65
N GLY A 248 -7.12 3.57 -21.90
CA GLY A 248 -5.72 3.36 -22.27
C GLY A 248 -4.83 4.60 -22.09
N GLU A 249 -5.32 5.78 -22.45
CA GLU A 249 -4.61 7.04 -22.20
C GLU A 249 -4.45 7.35 -20.70
N THR A 250 -5.47 7.03 -19.91
CA THR A 250 -5.43 7.19 -18.45
C THR A 250 -4.39 6.27 -17.83
N TRP A 251 -4.35 5.00 -18.24
CA TRP A 251 -3.35 4.04 -17.76
C TRP A 251 -1.94 4.46 -18.13
N ARG A 252 -1.72 4.96 -19.35
CA ARG A 252 -0.42 5.50 -19.77
C ARG A 252 0.04 6.65 -18.89
N LYS A 253 -0.88 7.57 -18.54
CA LYS A 253 -0.58 8.66 -17.61
C LYS A 253 -0.27 8.15 -16.21
N GLN A 254 -1.02 7.16 -15.71
CA GLN A 254 -0.79 6.54 -14.40
C GLN A 254 0.56 5.82 -14.33
N ALA A 255 0.90 5.05 -15.36
CA ALA A 255 2.16 4.31 -15.46
C ALA A 255 3.40 5.19 -15.29
N ARG A 256 3.34 6.45 -15.74
CA ARG A 256 4.46 7.41 -15.59
C ARG A 256 4.75 7.79 -14.14
N TRP A 257 3.82 7.55 -13.21
CA TRP A 257 4.04 7.74 -11.77
C TRP A 257 4.70 6.54 -11.09
N HIS A 258 4.74 5.36 -11.74
CA HIS A 258 5.32 4.14 -11.16
C HIS A 258 6.85 4.17 -11.06
N GLY A 259 7.52 5.15 -11.67
CA GLY A 259 8.99 5.23 -11.68
C GLY A 259 9.61 5.26 -10.29
N GLU A 260 8.95 5.94 -9.34
CA GLU A 260 9.38 5.98 -7.95
C GLU A 260 9.19 4.63 -7.22
N MET A 261 8.09 3.93 -7.49
CA MET A 261 7.83 2.60 -6.93
C MET A 261 8.80 1.55 -7.49
N TYR A 262 9.13 1.62 -8.79
CA TYR A 262 10.21 0.81 -9.36
C TYR A 262 11.56 1.16 -8.77
N GLY A 263 11.84 2.45 -8.61
CA GLY A 263 13.05 2.94 -7.95
C GLY A 263 13.23 2.32 -6.56
N TYR A 264 12.14 2.24 -5.80
CA TYR A 264 12.10 1.62 -4.48
C TYR A 264 12.45 0.12 -4.54
N VAL A 265 11.71 -0.63 -5.34
CA VAL A 265 11.84 -2.10 -5.39
C VAL A 265 13.23 -2.50 -5.88
N PHE A 266 13.80 -1.77 -6.83
CA PHE A 266 15.16 -2.01 -7.32
C PHE A 266 16.22 -1.68 -6.27
N ALA A 267 16.05 -0.57 -5.54
CA ALA A 267 16.95 -0.21 -4.44
C ALA A 267 16.94 -1.26 -3.32
N ALA A 268 15.75 -1.71 -2.90
CA ALA A 268 15.59 -2.76 -1.90
C ALA A 268 16.25 -4.07 -2.34
N ALA A 269 16.02 -4.49 -3.59
CA ALA A 269 16.62 -5.69 -4.15
C ALA A 269 18.16 -5.63 -4.19
N GLU A 270 18.72 -4.49 -4.59
CA GLU A 270 20.17 -4.30 -4.70
C GLU A 270 20.88 -4.37 -3.34
N VAL A 271 20.25 -3.91 -2.26
CA VAL A 271 20.81 -3.99 -0.90
C VAL A 271 20.47 -5.29 -0.19
N GLY A 272 19.84 -6.25 -0.88
CA GLY A 272 19.51 -7.57 -0.35
C GLY A 272 18.28 -7.59 0.57
N VAL A 273 17.47 -6.54 0.58
CA VAL A 273 16.19 -6.48 1.32
C VAL A 273 15.09 -7.13 0.49
N THR A 274 14.16 -7.79 1.17
CA THR A 274 12.93 -8.33 0.57
C THR A 274 11.70 -7.89 1.36
N HIS A 275 10.53 -8.44 1.04
CA HIS A 275 9.26 -7.94 1.54
C HIS A 275 8.37 -9.04 2.11
N ARG A 276 7.65 -8.67 3.16
CA ARG A 276 6.45 -9.35 3.63
C ARG A 276 5.24 -8.51 3.23
N ILE A 277 4.45 -9.03 2.31
CA ILE A 277 3.28 -8.32 1.77
C ILE A 277 2.09 -8.56 2.68
N ARG A 278 1.33 -7.51 3.00
CA ARG A 278 0.16 -7.58 3.88
C ARG A 278 -1.02 -6.83 3.26
N ARG A 279 -2.10 -7.55 2.94
CA ARG A 279 -3.34 -6.96 2.39
C ARG A 279 -4.35 -6.55 3.45
N ASP A 280 -4.12 -6.91 4.69
CA ASP A 280 -4.99 -6.61 5.84
C ASP A 280 -4.62 -5.31 6.57
N ILE A 281 -3.49 -4.69 6.24
CA ILE A 281 -3.01 -3.48 6.94
C ILE A 281 -3.51 -2.19 6.31
N MET A 282 -3.62 -2.12 4.98
CA MET A 282 -4.02 -0.93 4.24
C MET A 282 -5.22 -1.23 3.34
N LEU A 283 -6.20 -0.33 3.32
CA LEU A 283 -7.37 -0.41 2.44
C LEU A 283 -7.68 0.95 1.80
N TYR A 284 -8.18 0.94 0.57
CA TYR A 284 -8.84 2.10 -0.03
C TYR A 284 -10.29 2.22 0.48
N PRO A 285 -10.72 3.35 1.06
CA PRO A 285 -12.13 3.56 1.37
C PRO A 285 -13.02 3.29 0.14
N GLY A 286 -14.12 2.59 0.37
CA GLY A 286 -14.99 2.10 -0.69
C GLY A 286 -14.65 0.69 -1.19
N TYR A 287 -13.54 0.09 -0.76
CA TYR A 287 -13.21 -1.30 -1.06
C TYR A 287 -13.65 -2.22 0.07
N GLU A 288 -13.78 -3.50 -0.24
CA GLU A 288 -14.12 -4.52 0.75
C GLU A 288 -12.90 -4.89 1.61
N PRO A 289 -13.02 -4.91 2.94
CA PRO A 289 -11.93 -5.31 3.82
C PRO A 289 -11.49 -6.76 3.54
N HIS A 290 -10.17 -6.97 3.51
CA HIS A 290 -9.58 -8.29 3.29
C HIS A 290 -10.00 -9.26 4.40
N LEU A 291 -10.64 -10.37 4.03
CA LEU A 291 -11.21 -11.35 4.97
C LEU A 291 -12.14 -10.71 6.01
N GLY A 292 -12.79 -9.60 5.68
CA GLY A 292 -13.69 -8.89 6.59
C GLY A 292 -12.99 -8.19 7.75
N ARG A 293 -11.65 -8.07 7.70
CA ARG A 293 -10.82 -7.50 8.76
C ARG A 293 -10.67 -5.98 8.64
N PRO A 294 -10.80 -5.25 9.75
CA PRO A 294 -10.54 -3.82 9.76
C PRO A 294 -9.07 -3.53 9.45
N PRO A 295 -8.75 -2.65 8.49
CA PRO A 295 -7.37 -2.27 8.20
C PRO A 295 -6.82 -1.30 9.26
N SER A 296 -5.52 -1.27 9.49
CA SER A 296 -4.90 -0.27 10.38
C SER A 296 -4.70 1.09 9.70
N ILE A 297 -4.59 1.09 8.36
CA ILE A 297 -4.35 2.28 7.51
C ILE A 297 -5.49 2.39 6.48
N MET A 298 -6.03 3.59 6.30
CA MET A 298 -6.88 3.91 5.15
C MET A 298 -6.13 4.81 4.18
N HIS A 299 -6.01 4.39 2.93
CA HIS A 299 -5.42 5.15 1.83
C HIS A 299 -6.54 5.76 0.99
N TYR A 300 -6.83 7.05 1.12
CA TYR A 300 -7.95 7.68 0.39
C TYR A 300 -7.56 8.18 -1.00
N GLY A 301 -6.75 7.39 -1.70
CA GLY A 301 -6.32 7.64 -3.07
C GLY A 301 -7.37 7.35 -4.15
N ALA A 302 -8.36 6.49 -3.83
CA ALA A 302 -9.45 6.12 -4.72
C ALA A 302 -10.72 6.95 -4.43
N ASP A 303 -11.56 7.13 -5.45
CA ASP A 303 -12.87 7.73 -5.28
C ASP A 303 -13.90 6.68 -4.83
N TYR A 304 -14.91 7.14 -4.09
CA TYR A 304 -15.98 6.28 -3.61
C TYR A 304 -17.25 7.08 -3.31
N THR A 305 -18.35 6.35 -3.21
CA THR A 305 -19.64 6.86 -2.77
C THR A 305 -20.02 6.25 -1.43
N LEU A 306 -20.65 7.07 -0.58
CA LEU A 306 -21.30 6.70 0.67
C LEU A 306 -22.69 7.35 0.69
N GLY A 307 -23.74 6.55 0.47
CA GLY A 307 -25.08 7.10 0.24
C GLY A 307 -25.07 8.09 -0.93
N ARG A 308 -25.43 9.35 -0.65
CA ARG A 308 -25.39 10.45 -1.63
C ARG A 308 -24.07 11.21 -1.68
N ALA A 309 -23.16 10.97 -0.72
CA ALA A 309 -21.87 11.63 -0.69
C ALA A 309 -20.92 10.98 -1.70
N TYR A 310 -20.27 11.80 -2.51
CA TYR A 310 -19.13 11.41 -3.35
C TYR A 310 -17.85 12.04 -2.81
N PHE A 311 -16.84 11.20 -2.60
CA PHE A 311 -15.51 11.61 -2.22
C PHE A 311 -14.53 11.36 -3.36
N ASN A 312 -13.75 12.38 -3.68
CA ASN A 312 -12.58 12.29 -4.53
C ASN A 312 -11.59 13.36 -4.06
N LYS A 313 -10.39 12.95 -3.65
CA LYS A 313 -9.36 13.87 -3.13
C LYS A 313 -8.96 14.95 -4.15
N MET A 314 -9.11 14.68 -5.45
CA MET A 314 -8.79 15.63 -6.51
C MET A 314 -9.70 16.86 -6.49
N ASN A 315 -10.89 16.76 -5.89
CA ASN A 315 -11.80 17.91 -5.73
C ASN A 315 -11.31 18.93 -4.68
N TYR A 316 -10.31 18.58 -3.88
CA TYR A 316 -9.82 19.38 -2.74
C TYR A 316 -8.36 19.81 -2.91
N GLN A 317 -7.83 19.79 -4.14
CA GLN A 317 -6.42 20.16 -4.40
C GLN A 317 -6.09 21.61 -4.02
N GLN A 318 -7.09 22.49 -4.03
CA GLN A 318 -6.97 23.92 -3.71
C GLN A 318 -7.55 24.27 -2.34
N LEU A 319 -7.93 23.28 -1.53
CA LEU A 319 -8.46 23.53 -0.20
C LEU A 319 -7.35 24.11 0.69
N ARG A 320 -7.61 25.28 1.28
CA ARG A 320 -6.69 26.01 2.16
C ARG A 320 -7.29 26.14 3.56
N LEU A 321 -6.78 25.36 4.50
CA LEU A 321 -7.29 25.37 5.88
C LEU A 321 -6.94 26.68 6.60
N GLU A 322 -5.80 27.28 6.31
CA GLU A 322 -5.35 28.52 6.95
C GLU A 322 -6.22 29.75 6.63
N GLU A 323 -7.03 29.71 5.57
CA GLU A 323 -7.98 30.78 5.27
C GLU A 323 -9.14 30.84 6.27
N CYS A 324 -9.32 29.78 7.07
CA CYS A 324 -10.35 29.68 8.08
C CYS A 324 -11.75 30.02 7.52
N SER A 325 -12.01 29.59 6.29
CA SER A 325 -13.23 29.83 5.53
C SER A 325 -14.05 28.54 5.53
N HIS A 326 -15.04 28.44 6.42
CA HIS A 326 -15.89 27.24 6.56
C HIS A 326 -16.78 26.94 5.33
N ALA A 327 -16.77 27.82 4.33
CA ALA A 327 -17.61 27.76 3.13
C ALA A 327 -16.86 27.32 1.86
N LEU A 328 -15.56 27.02 1.93
CA LEU A 328 -14.78 26.65 0.76
C LEU A 328 -14.46 25.16 0.74
N ALA A 329 -15.18 24.39 -0.10
CA ALA A 329 -14.66 23.39 -1.04
C ALA A 329 -15.74 22.40 -1.54
N LYS A 330 -16.69 22.89 -2.34
CA LYS A 330 -17.47 22.19 -3.39
C LYS A 330 -18.38 23.23 -4.08
N PRO A 331 -18.99 22.94 -5.25
CA PRO A 331 -20.04 23.80 -5.80
C PRO A 331 -21.23 24.02 -4.85
N SER A 332 -21.38 23.17 -3.82
CA SER A 332 -22.39 23.25 -2.76
C SER A 332 -22.05 24.22 -1.62
N GLY A 333 -20.85 24.80 -1.57
CA GLY A 333 -20.47 25.79 -0.54
C GLY A 333 -20.20 25.24 0.86
N SER A 334 -20.13 23.92 1.05
CA SER A 334 -19.71 23.29 2.32
C SER A 334 -18.26 22.81 2.21
N LEU A 335 -17.49 23.07 3.27
CA LEU A 335 -16.13 22.59 3.47
C LEU A 335 -16.09 21.14 4.00
N PHE A 336 -17.13 20.70 4.70
CA PHE A 336 -17.14 19.37 5.31
C PHE A 336 -17.53 18.30 4.29
N LEU A 337 -16.87 17.15 4.40
CA LEU A 337 -16.99 16.08 3.41
C LEU A 337 -18.30 15.29 3.55
N LEU A 338 -18.86 15.27 4.76
CA LEU A 338 -20.16 14.68 5.06
C LEU A 338 -21.15 15.83 5.23
N ASP A 339 -22.10 16.01 4.31
CA ASP A 339 -23.14 17.03 4.44
C ASP A 339 -24.49 16.46 4.92
N ASP A 340 -24.67 15.14 4.95
CA ASP A 340 -25.95 14.48 5.25
C ASP A 340 -25.84 13.56 6.49
N PRO A 341 -26.66 13.75 7.55
CA PRO A 341 -26.59 12.99 8.78
C PRO A 341 -27.44 11.70 8.83
N GLU A 342 -28.26 11.40 7.82
CA GLU A 342 -29.09 10.18 7.87
C GLU A 342 -28.32 8.97 7.33
N VAL A 343 -27.52 8.36 8.20
CA VAL A 343 -26.91 7.06 7.92
C VAL A 343 -27.41 6.05 8.94
N ASP A 344 -28.17 5.06 8.45
CA ASP A 344 -28.62 3.93 9.25
C ASP A 344 -27.41 3.06 9.62
N LEU A 345 -26.91 3.22 10.84
CA LEU A 345 -25.74 2.50 11.36
C LEU A 345 -25.98 0.99 11.45
N GLU A 346 -27.22 0.54 11.63
CA GLU A 346 -27.56 -0.88 11.76
C GLU A 346 -27.54 -1.57 10.40
N ALA A 347 -28.06 -0.90 9.36
CA ALA A 347 -28.09 -1.44 7.99
C ALA A 347 -26.77 -1.24 7.21
N MET A 348 -25.85 -0.41 7.72
CA MET A 348 -24.59 -0.07 7.06
C MET A 348 -23.72 -1.30 6.79
N SER A 349 -22.99 -1.36 5.67
CA SER A 349 -21.98 -2.41 5.43
C SER A 349 -20.66 -2.09 6.17
N LYS A 350 -19.78 -3.07 6.40
CA LYS A 350 -18.41 -2.77 6.91
C LYS A 350 -17.65 -1.79 6.02
N ARG A 351 -17.78 -1.95 4.70
CA ARG A 351 -17.20 -1.06 3.68
C ARG A 351 -17.66 0.38 3.87
N ASP A 352 -18.97 0.59 4.03
CA ASP A 352 -19.54 1.93 4.24
C ASP A 352 -19.19 2.51 5.61
N ALA A 353 -19.08 1.65 6.62
CA ALA A 353 -18.63 2.02 7.96
C ALA A 353 -17.19 2.56 7.96
N LEU A 354 -16.29 1.94 7.18
CA LEU A 354 -14.94 2.44 6.95
C LEU A 354 -14.93 3.77 6.17
N CYS A 355 -15.81 3.93 5.16
CA CYS A 355 -15.99 5.20 4.46
C CYS A 355 -16.42 6.33 5.43
N GLN A 356 -17.41 6.05 6.28
CA GLN A 356 -17.93 7.00 7.27
C GLN A 356 -16.84 7.40 8.27
N GLU A 357 -16.07 6.43 8.78
CA GLU A 357 -14.95 6.67 9.67
C GLU A 357 -13.89 7.58 9.03
N HIS A 358 -13.54 7.30 7.77
CA HIS A 358 -12.56 8.10 7.04
C HIS A 358 -13.01 9.56 6.90
N LEU A 359 -14.24 9.79 6.42
CA LEU A 359 -14.76 11.14 6.26
C LEU A 359 -14.90 11.87 7.60
N SER A 360 -15.36 11.18 8.64
CA SER A 360 -15.47 11.73 9.99
C SER A 360 -14.11 12.10 10.57
N THR A 361 -13.08 11.29 10.30
CA THR A 361 -11.69 11.57 10.70
C THR A 361 -11.14 12.83 10.04
N LEU A 362 -11.33 13.00 8.73
CA LEU A 362 -10.91 14.22 8.05
C LEU A 362 -11.67 15.46 8.54
N ASN A 363 -13.00 15.37 8.70
CA ASN A 363 -13.78 16.48 9.23
C ASN A 363 -13.36 16.86 10.66
N ALA A 364 -13.10 15.87 11.51
CA ALA A 364 -12.60 16.09 12.87
C ALA A 364 -11.19 16.71 12.86
N ALA A 365 -10.32 16.28 11.94
CA ALA A 365 -8.99 16.88 11.74
C ALA A 365 -9.07 18.35 11.32
N PHE A 366 -10.00 18.72 10.44
CA PHE A 366 -10.21 20.10 10.04
C PHE A 366 -10.69 20.94 11.23
N CYS A 367 -11.64 20.42 12.01
CA CYS A 367 -12.11 21.08 13.23
C CYS A 367 -10.99 21.28 14.26
N ASP A 368 -10.15 20.26 14.50
CA ASP A 368 -8.98 20.35 15.39
C ASP A 368 -7.96 21.38 14.88
N PHE A 369 -7.74 21.44 13.56
CA PHE A 369 -6.90 22.48 12.97
C PHE A 369 -7.50 23.87 13.21
N TYR A 370 -8.77 24.09 12.87
CA TYR A 370 -9.40 25.41 13.03
C TYR A 370 -9.47 25.88 14.47
N GLN A 371 -9.69 24.97 15.42
CA GLN A 371 -9.68 25.30 16.84
C GLN A 371 -8.34 25.89 17.29
N ARG A 372 -7.22 25.38 16.73
CA ARG A 372 -5.87 25.86 17.03
C ARG A 372 -5.47 27.09 16.21
N ALA A 373 -5.84 27.11 14.94
CA ALA A 373 -5.37 28.07 13.94
C ALA A 373 -6.23 29.32 13.80
N CYS A 374 -7.54 29.23 14.06
CA CYS A 374 -8.51 30.26 13.68
C CYS A 374 -9.08 31.01 14.88
N ALA A 375 -8.20 31.59 15.69
CA ALA A 375 -8.57 32.32 16.90
C ALA A 375 -9.69 33.35 16.66
N GLY A 376 -10.73 33.32 17.50
CA GLY A 376 -11.84 34.27 17.47
C GLY A 376 -12.96 33.98 16.45
N LYS A 377 -12.86 32.92 15.63
CA LYS A 377 -13.96 32.47 14.77
C LYS A 377 -14.79 31.38 15.46
N LEU A 378 -16.12 31.51 15.39
CA LEU A 378 -17.02 30.47 15.89
C LEU A 378 -16.94 29.24 14.96
N LEU A 379 -16.51 28.11 15.51
CA LEU A 379 -16.51 26.85 14.79
C LEU A 379 -17.96 26.40 14.48
N PRO A 380 -18.22 25.80 13.32
CA PRO A 380 -19.51 25.19 13.01
C PRO A 380 -19.90 24.17 14.09
N GLU A 381 -21.18 24.12 14.47
CA GLU A 381 -21.68 23.23 15.53
C GLU A 381 -21.33 21.75 15.28
N ARG A 382 -21.29 21.34 14.01
CA ARG A 382 -20.92 19.99 13.58
C ARG A 382 -19.50 19.58 13.97
N CYS A 383 -18.61 20.53 14.25
CA CYS A 383 -17.30 20.21 14.82
C CYS A 383 -17.36 19.49 16.17
N ARG A 384 -18.50 19.56 16.87
CA ARG A 384 -18.73 18.84 18.13
C ARG A 384 -19.01 17.35 17.93
N THR A 385 -19.43 16.93 16.74
CA THR A 385 -19.95 15.56 16.52
C THR A 385 -18.99 14.66 15.75
N PHE A 386 -18.16 15.19 14.84
CA PHE A 386 -17.30 14.35 13.99
C PHE A 386 -16.38 13.40 14.76
N ALA A 387 -15.83 13.84 15.89
CA ALA A 387 -15.00 12.98 16.72
C ALA A 387 -15.77 11.81 17.34
N ALA A 388 -17.04 12.02 17.72
CA ALA A 388 -17.91 10.97 18.25
C ALA A 388 -18.40 10.02 17.15
N GLN A 389 -18.66 10.53 15.95
CA GLN A 389 -19.06 9.72 14.79
C GLN A 389 -18.02 8.65 14.41
N ILE A 390 -16.73 8.93 14.65
CA ILE A 390 -15.66 7.95 14.46
C ILE A 390 -15.81 6.78 15.45
N ASP A 391 -16.25 7.04 16.68
CA ASP A 391 -16.45 6.02 17.71
C ASP A 391 -17.77 5.25 17.52
N GLU A 392 -18.83 5.96 17.13
CA GLU A 392 -20.16 5.40 16.86
C GLU A 392 -20.13 4.30 15.78
N VAL A 393 -19.23 4.42 14.80
CA VAL A 393 -19.12 3.46 13.69
C VAL A 393 -18.20 2.26 14.00
N GLN A 394 -17.35 2.33 15.04
CA GLN A 394 -16.41 1.24 15.38
C GLN A 394 -17.09 -0.12 15.63
N PRO A 395 -18.22 -0.21 16.35
CA PRO A 395 -18.90 -1.48 16.57
C PRO A 395 -19.28 -2.15 15.25
N ARG A 396 -19.71 -1.38 14.25
CA ARG A 396 -20.10 -1.94 12.95
C ARG A 396 -18.91 -2.49 12.16
N ILE A 397 -17.78 -1.80 12.23
CA ILE A 397 -16.54 -2.20 11.56
C ILE A 397 -15.96 -3.47 12.20
N SER A 398 -15.99 -3.54 13.53
CA SER A 398 -15.42 -4.65 14.29
C SER A 398 -16.37 -5.85 14.41
N ALA A 399 -17.65 -5.69 14.06
CA ALA A 399 -18.65 -6.75 14.15
C ALA A 399 -18.25 -7.97 13.30
N CYS A 400 -18.37 -9.16 13.88
CA CYS A 400 -18.33 -10.40 13.11
C CYS A 400 -19.75 -10.85 12.80
N VAL A 401 -20.25 -10.48 11.62
CA VAL A 401 -21.60 -10.79 11.16
C VAL A 401 -21.56 -11.25 9.72
N ASP A 402 -22.50 -12.13 9.36
CA ASP A 402 -22.75 -12.45 7.96
C ASP A 402 -23.42 -11.24 7.29
N GLU A 403 -22.83 -10.75 6.21
CA GLU A 403 -23.28 -9.56 5.47
C GLU A 403 -24.14 -9.91 4.26
N HIS A 404 -24.47 -11.18 4.06
CA HIS A 404 -25.23 -11.64 2.91
C HIS A 404 -26.32 -12.65 3.34
N GLU A 405 -27.54 -12.45 2.83
CA GLU A 405 -28.70 -13.31 3.14
C GLU A 405 -28.47 -14.80 2.79
N ASN A 406 -27.75 -15.05 1.69
CA ASN A 406 -27.42 -16.40 1.22
C ASN A 406 -26.25 -17.07 1.96
N CYS A 407 -25.66 -16.45 3.00
CA CYS A 407 -24.53 -17.05 3.71
C CYS A 407 -24.83 -18.47 4.19
N ALA A 408 -26.00 -18.71 4.77
CA ALA A 408 -26.41 -20.04 5.23
C ALA A 408 -26.39 -21.10 4.11
N GLY A 409 -26.78 -20.74 2.89
CA GLY A 409 -26.77 -21.64 1.75
C GLY A 409 -25.36 -21.88 1.21
N TRP A 410 -24.59 -20.80 1.01
CA TRP A 410 -23.21 -20.90 0.52
C TRP A 410 -22.28 -21.61 1.50
N GLY A 411 -22.52 -21.48 2.81
CA GLY A 411 -21.74 -22.13 3.85
C GLY A 411 -21.62 -23.64 3.71
N LEU A 412 -22.58 -24.29 3.04
CA LEU A 412 -22.59 -25.74 2.82
C LEU A 412 -21.45 -26.22 1.91
N ALA A 413 -20.89 -25.37 1.05
CA ALA A 413 -19.90 -25.78 0.06
C ALA A 413 -18.79 -24.75 -0.22
N GLU A 414 -19.03 -23.46 0.02
CA GLU A 414 -18.18 -22.40 -0.48
C GLU A 414 -17.11 -21.94 0.50
N CYS A 415 -17.25 -22.19 1.81
CA CYS A 415 -16.26 -21.74 2.81
C CYS A 415 -14.83 -22.23 2.49
N GLY A 416 -14.69 -23.45 1.95
CA GLY A 416 -13.38 -23.99 1.53
C GLY A 416 -13.03 -23.73 0.06
N LYS A 417 -14.02 -23.51 -0.82
CA LYS A 417 -13.78 -23.32 -2.26
C LYS A 417 -13.51 -21.87 -2.63
N ASN A 418 -14.17 -20.95 -1.94
CA ASN A 418 -14.03 -19.52 -2.11
C ASN A 418 -13.75 -18.84 -0.76
N PRO A 419 -12.65 -19.21 -0.07
CA PRO A 419 -12.38 -18.77 1.30
C PRO A 419 -12.26 -17.24 1.38
N MET A 420 -11.72 -16.58 0.36
CA MET A 420 -11.54 -15.12 0.34
C MET A 420 -12.87 -14.37 0.46
N TYR A 421 -13.85 -14.73 -0.37
CA TYR A 421 -15.17 -14.11 -0.34
C TYR A 421 -15.94 -14.54 0.91
N MET A 422 -15.94 -15.84 1.20
CA MET A 422 -16.75 -16.41 2.26
C MET A 422 -16.30 -15.97 3.65
N HIS A 423 -14.99 -15.90 3.92
CA HIS A 423 -14.51 -15.39 5.21
C HIS A 423 -14.69 -13.87 5.37
N SER A 424 -14.87 -13.13 4.27
CA SER A 424 -15.17 -11.69 4.32
C SER A 424 -16.66 -11.42 4.53
N LYS A 425 -17.51 -12.07 3.73
CA LYS A 425 -18.96 -11.83 3.69
C LYS A 425 -19.78 -12.74 4.60
N CYS A 426 -19.30 -13.93 4.91
CA CYS A 426 -20.00 -14.94 5.70
C CYS A 426 -19.15 -15.48 6.86
N PRO A 427 -18.52 -14.60 7.68
CA PRO A 427 -17.56 -15.04 8.67
C PRO A 427 -18.17 -15.85 9.82
N VAL A 428 -19.45 -15.64 10.15
CA VAL A 428 -20.15 -16.42 11.18
C VAL A 428 -20.45 -17.80 10.64
N THR A 429 -21.06 -17.89 9.45
CA THR A 429 -21.35 -19.16 8.80
C THR A 429 -20.09 -20.00 8.59
N CYS A 430 -18.97 -19.38 8.18
CA CYS A 430 -17.70 -20.08 7.97
C CYS A 430 -16.84 -20.22 9.24
N GLN A 431 -17.35 -19.83 10.41
CA GLN A 431 -16.64 -19.91 11.69
C GLN A 431 -15.24 -19.28 11.63
N SER A 432 -15.12 -18.13 10.96
CA SER A 432 -13.86 -17.41 10.77
C SER A 432 -13.67 -16.20 11.69
N CYS A 433 -14.66 -15.89 12.51
CA CYS A 433 -14.56 -14.85 13.53
C CYS A 433 -13.33 -15.06 14.44
N GLY A 434 -12.53 -14.01 14.63
CA GLY A 434 -11.37 -14.01 15.53
C GLY A 434 -10.15 -14.79 15.05
N LYS A 435 -10.23 -15.49 13.90
CA LYS A 435 -9.08 -16.23 13.34
C LYS A 435 -8.14 -15.29 12.57
N SER A 436 -6.84 -15.52 12.70
CA SER A 436 -5.80 -14.80 11.95
C SER A 436 -5.78 -15.19 10.47
N GLY A 437 -5.06 -14.40 9.66
CA GLY A 437 -5.02 -14.57 8.21
C GLY A 437 -4.46 -15.93 7.82
N SER A 438 -3.29 -16.20 8.37
CA SER A 438 -2.62 -17.49 8.30
C SER A 438 -3.46 -18.67 8.76
N GLU A 439 -4.42 -18.50 9.69
CA GLU A 439 -5.33 -19.58 10.10
C GLU A 439 -6.44 -19.84 9.08
N LEU A 440 -6.97 -18.79 8.46
CA LEU A 440 -8.05 -18.90 7.48
C LEU A 440 -7.54 -19.31 6.10
N VAL A 441 -6.40 -18.75 5.73
CA VAL A 441 -5.77 -18.93 4.42
C VAL A 441 -4.27 -19.10 4.68
N PRO A 442 -3.77 -20.32 4.93
CA PRO A 442 -2.34 -20.55 5.20
C PRO A 442 -1.41 -20.06 4.09
N SER A 443 -1.88 -20.04 2.84
CA SER A 443 -1.14 -19.47 1.70
C SER A 443 -1.01 -17.94 1.75
N GLU A 444 -1.72 -17.24 2.64
CA GLU A 444 -1.63 -15.78 2.81
C GLU A 444 -0.22 -15.33 3.20
N VAL A 445 0.57 -16.21 3.82
CA VAL A 445 1.99 -15.94 4.12
C VAL A 445 2.86 -15.74 2.87
N HIS A 446 2.36 -16.15 1.71
CA HIS A 446 3.00 -15.99 0.40
C HIS A 446 2.20 -15.09 -0.53
N TYR A 447 1.19 -14.37 -0.02
CA TYR A 447 0.31 -13.57 -0.84
C TYR A 447 1.05 -12.38 -1.47
N GLY A 448 0.77 -12.10 -2.74
CA GLY A 448 1.51 -11.09 -3.52
C GLY A 448 2.95 -11.47 -3.86
N ASP A 449 3.45 -12.60 -3.35
CA ASP A 449 4.71 -13.18 -3.78
C ASP A 449 4.48 -13.97 -5.08
N TRP A 450 4.49 -13.27 -6.21
CA TRP A 450 4.35 -13.86 -7.53
C TRP A 450 5.36 -15.00 -7.80
N LYS A 451 6.50 -15.02 -7.10
CA LYS A 451 7.52 -16.09 -7.21
C LYS A 451 7.04 -17.38 -6.57
N TYR A 452 6.30 -17.28 -5.47
CA TYR A 452 5.65 -18.42 -4.84
C TYR A 452 4.58 -19.00 -5.77
N ASP A 453 3.75 -18.14 -6.35
CA ASP A 453 2.70 -18.55 -7.28
C ASP A 453 3.25 -19.22 -8.54
N GLU A 454 4.34 -18.67 -9.11
CA GLU A 454 5.03 -19.28 -10.24
C GLU A 454 5.63 -20.64 -9.90
N ARG A 455 6.23 -20.79 -8.71
CA ARG A 455 6.76 -22.09 -8.26
C ARG A 455 5.63 -23.11 -8.13
N LEU A 456 4.52 -22.76 -7.49
CA LEU A 456 3.36 -23.65 -7.39
C LEU A 456 2.79 -24.00 -8.77
N GLN A 457 2.77 -23.05 -9.70
CA GLN A 457 2.35 -23.32 -11.07
C GLN A 457 3.30 -24.29 -11.78
N ALA A 458 4.61 -24.12 -11.63
CA ALA A 458 5.61 -25.01 -12.20
C ALA A 458 5.51 -26.43 -11.60
N GLU A 459 5.35 -26.55 -10.28
CA GLU A 459 5.13 -27.83 -9.59
C GLU A 459 3.86 -28.53 -10.09
N ARG A 460 2.75 -27.80 -10.25
CA ARG A 460 1.51 -28.35 -10.83
C ARG A 460 1.70 -28.81 -12.28
N LEU A 461 2.39 -28.03 -13.10
CA LEU A 461 2.68 -28.38 -14.50
C LEU A 461 3.58 -29.62 -14.58
N GLN A 462 4.57 -29.73 -13.70
CA GLN A 462 5.42 -30.92 -13.62
C GLN A 462 4.60 -32.15 -13.21
N GLN A 463 3.74 -32.03 -12.20
CA GLN A 463 2.87 -33.13 -11.78
C GLN A 463 1.93 -33.57 -12.91
N VAL A 464 1.33 -32.62 -13.65
CA VAL A 464 0.52 -32.93 -14.84
C VAL A 464 1.36 -33.62 -15.91
N ALA A 465 2.58 -33.14 -16.17
CA ALA A 465 3.48 -33.75 -17.14
C ALA A 465 3.86 -35.20 -16.76
N GLU A 466 4.11 -35.47 -15.47
CA GLU A 466 4.39 -36.81 -14.96
C GLU A 466 3.18 -37.75 -15.08
N VAL A 467 1.97 -37.25 -14.80
CA VAL A 467 0.72 -38.02 -15.01
C VAL A 467 0.52 -38.31 -16.49
N VAL A 468 0.66 -37.32 -17.36
CA VAL A 468 0.51 -37.51 -18.83
C VAL A 468 1.56 -38.47 -19.37
N ALA A 469 2.81 -38.40 -18.88
CA ALA A 469 3.88 -39.28 -19.32
C ALA A 469 3.74 -40.73 -18.83
N SER A 470 2.98 -40.96 -17.75
CA SER A 470 2.74 -42.29 -17.18
C SER A 470 1.38 -42.89 -17.54
N ALA A 471 0.48 -42.09 -18.12
CA ALA A 471 -0.83 -42.55 -18.59
C ALA A 471 -0.70 -43.43 -19.84
N SER A 472 -1.49 -44.49 -19.87
CA SER A 472 -1.71 -45.31 -21.06
C SER A 472 -2.56 -44.57 -22.10
N GLU A 473 -2.50 -45.02 -23.36
CA GLU A 473 -3.30 -44.44 -24.45
C GLU A 473 -4.81 -44.50 -24.16
N GLU A 474 -5.27 -45.55 -23.48
CA GLU A 474 -6.67 -45.73 -23.09
C GLU A 474 -7.09 -44.70 -22.02
N GLU A 475 -6.23 -44.41 -21.06
CA GLU A 475 -6.47 -43.39 -20.02
C GLU A 475 -6.50 -41.98 -20.60
N LEU A 476 -5.62 -41.68 -21.57
CA LEU A 476 -5.62 -40.39 -22.27
C LEU A 476 -6.90 -40.20 -23.08
N VAL A 477 -7.35 -41.23 -23.81
CA VAL A 477 -8.63 -41.20 -24.55
C VAL A 477 -9.81 -41.00 -23.61
N GLU A 478 -9.80 -41.63 -22.43
CA GLU A 478 -10.85 -41.44 -21.42
C GLU A 478 -10.87 -39.99 -20.90
N ILE A 479 -9.70 -39.40 -20.64
CA ILE A 479 -9.58 -37.99 -20.21
C ILE A 479 -10.10 -37.04 -21.29
N GLU A 480 -9.72 -37.25 -22.56
CA GLU A 480 -10.23 -36.45 -23.68
C GLU A 480 -11.76 -36.54 -23.80
N GLY A 481 -12.30 -37.75 -23.64
CA GLY A 481 -13.75 -37.99 -23.59
C GLY A 481 -14.45 -37.18 -22.49
N LYS A 482 -13.88 -37.18 -21.27
CA LYS A 482 -14.41 -36.39 -20.14
C LYS A 482 -14.34 -34.89 -20.40
N VAL A 483 -13.24 -34.39 -20.96
CA VAL A 483 -13.07 -32.97 -21.32
C VAL A 483 -14.07 -32.56 -22.40
N ALA A 484 -14.30 -33.39 -23.42
CA ALA A 484 -15.28 -33.15 -24.47
C ALA A 484 -16.71 -33.11 -23.92
N ALA A 485 -17.06 -34.05 -23.03
CA ALA A 485 -18.36 -34.07 -22.36
C ALA A 485 -18.60 -32.79 -21.54
N ARG A 486 -17.61 -32.36 -20.74
CA ARG A 486 -17.71 -31.13 -19.93
C ARG A 486 -17.84 -29.87 -20.80
N ARG A 487 -17.14 -29.80 -21.94
CA ARG A 487 -17.28 -28.69 -22.89
C ARG A 487 -18.69 -28.61 -23.47
N THR A 488 -19.30 -29.74 -23.78
CA THR A 488 -20.69 -29.81 -24.28
C THR A 488 -21.66 -29.32 -23.21
N GLU A 489 -21.52 -29.77 -21.97
CA GLU A 489 -22.34 -29.34 -20.83
C GLU A 489 -22.24 -27.82 -20.60
N LEU A 490 -21.03 -27.27 -20.58
CA LEU A 490 -20.83 -25.83 -20.41
C LEU A 490 -21.44 -25.00 -21.54
N ARG A 491 -21.43 -25.51 -22.78
CA ARG A 491 -22.11 -24.84 -23.92
C ARG A 491 -23.62 -24.84 -23.75
N GLN A 492 -24.18 -25.92 -23.23
CA GLN A 492 -25.62 -26.01 -22.96
C GLN A 492 -26.03 -25.04 -21.85
N ILE A 493 -25.31 -25.01 -20.73
CA ILE A 493 -25.54 -24.04 -19.65
C ILE A 493 -25.47 -22.60 -20.18
N LYS A 494 -24.49 -22.29 -21.03
CA LYS A 494 -24.36 -20.97 -21.67
C LYS A 494 -25.53 -20.63 -22.61
N HIS A 495 -26.20 -21.62 -23.20
CA HIS A 495 -27.35 -21.40 -24.06
C HIS A 495 -28.65 -21.20 -23.26
N GLU A 496 -28.74 -21.83 -22.08
CA GLU A 496 -29.88 -21.73 -21.17
C GLU A 496 -29.88 -20.45 -20.33
N LEU A 497 -28.70 -19.90 -20.05
CA LEU A 497 -28.50 -18.55 -19.49
C LEU A 497 -28.63 -17.47 -20.57
#